data_AF-A0A534R5Z0-F1
#
_entry.id   AF-A0A534R5Z0-F1
#
_cell.length_a   1.000
_cell.length_b   1.000
_cell.length_c   1.000
_cell.angle_alpha   90.00
_cell.angle_beta   90.00
_cell.angle_gamma   90.00
#
_symmetry.space_group_name_H-M   'P 1'
#
loop_
_entity.id
_entity.type
_entity.pdbx_description
1 polymer ?
#
loop_
_entity_poly.entity_id
_entity_poly.type
_entity_poly.pdbx_seq_one_letter_code
_entity_poly.pdbx_strand_id
1 'polypeptide(L)' 'MPKSWSNKRERQYEKIKRSAKGRGRSTGTAKRIAAATVNKTRRRKGETKGSSRSRRRSSSRGRSRSRSRRR' A
#
# COMPACT_ATOMS: atom_id res chain seq x y z
N MET A 1 4.31 -17.23 -3.64
CA MET A 1 4.37 -15.79 -3.28
C MET A 1 5.16 -15.06 -4.37
N PRO A 2 4.96 -13.75 -4.59
CA PRO A 2 5.75 -13.04 -5.60
C PRO A 2 7.24 -13.06 -5.24
N LYS A 3 8.10 -13.61 -6.11
CA LYS A 3 9.57 -13.73 -5.96
C LYS A 3 10.32 -12.39 -5.75
N SER A 4 9.62 -11.25 -5.81
CA SER A 4 10.18 -9.90 -5.77
C SER A 4 10.05 -9.22 -4.39
N TRP A 5 9.56 -9.92 -3.36
CA TRP A 5 9.46 -9.38 -2.01
C TRP A 5 10.67 -9.77 -1.19
N SER A 6 11.23 -8.83 -0.41
CA SER A 6 12.28 -9.17 0.54
C SER A 6 11.70 -9.94 1.73
N ASN A 7 12.52 -10.73 2.43
CA ASN A 7 12.13 -11.51 3.61
C ASN A 7 11.37 -10.66 4.66
N LYS A 8 11.71 -9.37 4.79
CA LYS A 8 11.02 -8.41 5.66
C LYS A 8 9.57 -8.18 5.23
N ARG A 9 9.31 -8.06 3.92
CA ARG A 9 7.98 -7.81 3.35
C ARG A 9 7.10 -9.05 3.40
N GLU A 10 7.68 -10.23 3.25
CA GLU A 10 6.96 -11.50 3.42
C GLU A 10 6.46 -11.69 4.86
N ARG A 11 7.32 -11.46 5.86
CA ARG A 11 6.91 -11.49 7.28
C ARG A 11 5.80 -10.48 7.60
N GLN A 12 5.89 -9.29 7.01
CA GLN A 12 4.87 -8.24 7.17
C GLN A 12 3.52 -8.68 6.56
N TYR A 13 3.55 -9.27 5.37
CA TYR A 13 2.36 -9.81 4.72
C TYR A 13 1.67 -10.86 5.60
N GLU A 14 2.42 -11.85 6.10
CA GLU A 14 1.83 -12.92 6.93
C GLU A 14 1.29 -12.40 8.26
N LYS A 15 1.97 -11.45 8.93
CA LYS A 15 1.42 -10.78 10.14
C LYS A 15 0.08 -10.10 9.86
N ILE A 16 -0.03 -9.35 8.76
CA ILE A 16 -1.26 -8.60 8.42
C ILE A 16 -2.37 -9.57 8.01
N LYS A 17 -2.04 -10.59 7.22
CA LYS A 17 -2.99 -11.64 6.82
C LYS A 17 -3.55 -12.36 8.05
N ARG A 18 -2.69 -12.76 9.00
CA ARG A 18 -3.13 -13.40 10.25
C ARG A 18 -4.00 -12.46 11.09
N SER A 19 -3.62 -11.19 11.23
CA SER A 19 -4.41 -10.21 11.95
C SER A 19 -5.78 -9.96 11.30
N ALA A 20 -5.85 -9.85 9.98
CA ALA A 20 -7.11 -9.68 9.25
C ALA A 20 -8.02 -10.91 9.38
N LYS A 21 -7.46 -12.12 9.33
CA LYS A 21 -8.20 -13.36 9.60
C LYS A 21 -8.74 -13.40 11.04
N GLY A 22 -7.93 -13.03 12.03
CA GLY A 22 -8.35 -12.95 13.44
C GLY A 22 -9.47 -11.93 13.69
N ARG A 23 -9.66 -10.95 12.79
CA ARG A 23 -10.78 -9.99 12.81
C ARG A 23 -12.00 -10.48 12.03
N GLY A 24 -12.09 -11.78 11.71
CA GLY A 24 -13.22 -12.38 10.98
C GLY A 24 -13.24 -12.11 9.48
N ARG A 25 -12.14 -11.62 8.86
CA ARG A 25 -12.10 -11.41 7.41
C ARG A 25 -11.84 -12.73 6.68
N SER A 26 -12.58 -12.94 5.58
CA SER A 26 -12.36 -14.07 4.68
C SER A 26 -10.91 -14.12 4.17
N THR A 27 -10.40 -15.33 3.91
CA THR A 27 -9.00 -15.52 3.47
C THR A 27 -8.65 -14.69 2.24
N GLY A 28 -9.55 -14.57 1.27
CA GLY A 28 -9.34 -13.73 0.08
C GLY A 28 -9.21 -12.24 0.44
N THR A 29 -10.08 -11.73 1.31
CA THR A 29 -10.03 -10.35 1.79
C THR A 29 -8.77 -10.07 2.62
N ALA A 30 -8.38 -11.00 3.50
CA ALA A 30 -7.17 -10.90 4.30
C ALA A 30 -5.90 -10.84 3.43
N LYS A 31 -5.81 -11.70 2.40
CA LYS A 31 -4.72 -11.68 1.41
C LYS A 31 -4.65 -10.33 0.68
N ARG A 32 -5.79 -9.79 0.27
CA ARG A 32 -5.90 -8.49 -0.42
C ARG A 32 -5.41 -7.34 0.47
N ILE A 33 -5.87 -7.29 1.73
CA ILE A 33 -5.48 -6.27 2.71
C ILE A 33 -3.97 -6.33 2.98
N ALA A 34 -3.43 -7.53 3.16
CA ALA A 34 -2.01 -7.74 3.40
C ALA A 34 -1.16 -7.27 2.20
N ALA A 35 -1.53 -7.67 0.98
CA ALA A 35 -0.85 -7.24 -0.24
C ALA A 35 -0.91 -5.72 -0.43
N ALA A 36 -2.06 -5.09 -0.25
CA ALA A 36 -2.23 -3.65 -0.40
C ALA A 36 -1.37 -2.86 0.61
N THR A 37 -1.29 -3.33 1.85
CA THR A 37 -0.51 -2.67 2.91
C THR A 37 1.00 -2.77 2.66
N VAL A 38 1.47 -3.96 2.24
CA VAL A 38 2.87 -4.16 1.87
C VAL A 38 3.22 -3.32 0.63
N ASN A 39 2.39 -3.33 -0.41
CA ASN A 39 2.60 -2.51 -1.60
C ASN A 39 2.63 -1.00 -1.28
N LYS A 40 1.75 -0.50 -0.39
CA LYS A 40 1.78 0.89 0.09
C LYS A 40 3.12 1.21 0.77
N THR A 41 3.62 0.31 1.60
CA THR A 41 4.91 0.47 2.28
C THR A 41 6.06 0.48 1.29
N ARG A 42 6.08 -0.46 0.34
CA ARG A 42 7.09 -0.55 -0.72
C ARG A 42 7.12 0.72 -1.57
N ARG A 43 5.95 1.24 -1.97
CA ARG A 43 5.83 2.52 -2.69
C ARG A 43 6.41 3.68 -1.87
N ARG A 44 6.05 3.81 -0.59
CA ARG A 44 6.61 4.84 0.30
C ARG A 44 8.13 4.71 0.45
N LYS A 45 8.64 3.48 0.56
CA LYS A 45 10.08 3.18 0.73
C LYS A 45 10.86 3.12 -0.58
N GLY A 46 10.19 3.28 -1.73
CA GLY A 46 10.84 3.32 -3.04
C GLY A 46 11.27 1.96 -3.58
N GLU A 47 10.74 0.89 -3.00
CA GLU A 47 11.10 -0.51 -3.31
C GLU A 47 10.31 -1.06 -4.52
N THR A 48 9.64 -0.22 -5.29
CA THR A 48 8.86 -0.60 -6.48
C THR A 48 9.48 0.02 -7.73
N LYS A 49 9.57 -0.75 -8.83
CA LYS A 49 10.20 -0.34 -10.10
C LYS A 49 9.75 1.02 -10.66
N GLY A 50 8.54 1.49 -10.33
CA GLY A 50 8.01 2.80 -10.75
C GLY A 50 8.08 3.93 -9.70
N SER A 51 8.80 3.75 -8.60
CA SER A 51 8.95 4.80 -7.58
C SER A 51 10.03 5.80 -8.00
N SER A 52 9.76 6.60 -9.04
CA SER A 52 10.63 7.73 -9.36
C SER A 52 10.75 8.64 -8.12
N ARG A 53 11.99 8.97 -7.74
CA ARG A 53 12.36 9.74 -6.54
C ARG A 53 11.68 11.12 -6.48
N SER A 54 11.20 11.61 -7.63
CA SER A 54 10.45 12.86 -7.81
C SER A 54 9.08 12.88 -7.10
N ARG A 55 8.35 11.76 -7.02
CA ARG A 55 7.01 11.73 -6.38
C ARG A 55 7.03 11.81 -4.85
N ARG A 56 8.21 11.82 -4.21
CA ARG A 56 8.34 12.00 -2.76
C ARG A 56 8.26 13.46 -2.32
N ARG A 57 8.38 14.43 -3.24
CA ARG A 57 8.36 15.87 -2.92
C ARG A 57 6.99 16.54 -3.02
N SER A 58 5.97 15.89 -3.60
CA SER A 58 4.61 16.46 -3.70
C SER A 58 3.68 15.88 -2.62
N SER A 59 4.06 15.99 -1.35
CA SER A 59 3.10 16.00 -0.24
C SER A 59 3.15 17.36 0.44
N SER A 60 3.08 18.42 -0.36
CA SER A 60 2.66 19.72 0.15
C SER A 60 1.20 19.57 0.57
N ARG A 61 0.98 19.81 1.86
CA ARG A 61 -0.31 19.96 2.50
C ARG A 61 -1.10 21.04 1.74
N GLY A 62 -2.21 20.68 1.11
CA GLY A 62 -3.18 21.62 0.51
C GLY A 62 -4.45 20.85 0.16
N ARG A 63 -5.37 20.66 1.11
CA ARG A 63 -6.59 21.49 1.21
C ARG A 63 -7.20 21.80 -0.16
N SER A 64 -8.20 20.98 -0.52
CA SER A 64 -9.56 21.35 -0.94
C SER A 64 -9.79 22.55 -1.89
N ARG A 65 -10.75 22.34 -2.81
CA ARG A 65 -11.45 23.29 -3.72
C ARG A 65 -10.67 23.52 -5.02
N SER A 66 -11.16 23.14 -6.20
CA SER A 66 -12.41 23.66 -6.78
C SER A 66 -13.05 22.68 -7.78
N ARG A 67 -14.29 22.28 -7.48
CA ARG A 67 -15.28 22.02 -8.54
C ARG A 67 -15.58 23.37 -9.18
N SER A 68 -14.93 23.71 -10.30
CA SER A 68 -15.51 24.72 -11.19
C SER A 68 -16.50 24.01 -12.08
N ARG A 69 -17.78 24.27 -11.80
CA ARG A 69 -18.91 23.84 -12.62
C ARG A 69 -18.78 24.50 -14.00
N ARG A 70 -19.18 23.71 -15.01
CA ARG A 70 -19.71 24.13 -16.32
C ARG A 70 -20.03 25.62 -16.44
N ARG A 71 -19.51 26.23 -17.50
CA ARG A 71 -20.30 27.06 -18.41
C ARG A 71 -20.13 26.51 -19.81
#